data_AF-A0A7S2I1V2-F1
#
_entry.id   AF-A0A7S2I1V2-F1
#
_cell.length_a   1.000
_cell.length_b   1.000
_cell.length_c   1.000
_cell.angle_alpha   90.00
_cell.angle_beta   90.00
_cell.angle_gamma   90.00
#
_symmetry.space_group_name_H-M   'P 1'
#
loop_
_entity.id
_entity.type
_entity.pdbx_description
1 polymer ?
#
loop_
_entity_poly.entity_id
_entity_poly.type
_entity_poly.pdbx_seq_one_letter_code
_entity_poly.pdbx_strand_id
1 'polypeptide(L)'
;WNAANATAQVLPGDWITEVNGKTADLAQECRKPQVLNMKLRREVPSKDIYVEAKRIDMEACVQRFYAHPGQRKNVLSIGDSVSEQVAIKEVLPRTGHPESDPLCKTVALLMRPTVQQLSNELRIISVWLSHMVKYDKDFDLAMDKLSALEQKLFAP
;
A
#
# COMPACT_ATOMS: atom_id res chain seq x y z
N TRP A 1 7.97 26.39 -20.10
CA TRP A 1 7.79 26.84 -18.70
C TRP A 1 7.93 25.70 -17.70
N ASN A 2 7.15 24.60 -17.79
CA ASN A 2 7.28 23.43 -16.89
C ASN A 2 8.70 22.85 -16.80
N ALA A 3 9.41 22.71 -17.92
CA ALA A 3 10.80 22.23 -17.93
C ALA A 3 11.80 23.14 -17.20
N ALA A 4 11.45 24.41 -16.99
CA ALA A 4 12.28 25.40 -16.31
C ALA A 4 11.83 25.69 -14.85
N ASN A 5 10.70 25.11 -14.41
CA ASN A 5 10.10 25.37 -13.10
C ASN A 5 9.62 24.05 -12.46
N ALA A 6 10.57 23.16 -12.16
CA ALA A 6 10.28 21.80 -11.70
C ALA A 6 9.40 21.73 -10.42
N THR A 7 9.50 22.73 -9.54
CA THR A 7 8.70 22.81 -8.30
C THR A 7 7.32 23.42 -8.50
N ALA A 8 7.05 24.04 -9.65
CA ALA A 8 5.76 24.68 -9.98
C ALA A 8 5.02 23.96 -11.11
N GLN A 9 5.39 22.71 -11.38
CA GLN A 9 4.75 21.91 -12.43
C GLN A 9 3.32 21.54 -12.05
N VAL A 10 2.40 21.77 -12.99
CA VAL A 10 1.02 21.28 -12.94
C VAL A 10 1.01 19.77 -13.15
N LEU A 11 0.38 19.04 -12.25
CA LEU A 11 0.23 17.59 -12.31
C LEU A 11 -1.25 17.19 -12.53
N PRO A 12 -1.51 16.02 -13.13
CA PRO A 12 -2.86 15.45 -13.15
C PRO A 12 -3.43 15.37 -11.72
N GLY A 13 -4.65 15.89 -11.51
CA GLY A 13 -5.31 15.95 -10.20
C GLY A 13 -5.19 17.30 -9.48
N ASP A 14 -4.40 18.24 -9.99
CA ASP A 14 -4.39 19.61 -9.48
C ASP A 14 -5.70 20.34 -9.82
N TRP A 15 -6.25 21.08 -8.85
CA TRP A 15 -7.45 21.88 -9.02
C TRP A 15 -7.10 23.35 -9.22
N ILE A 16 -7.66 23.97 -10.26
CA ILE A 16 -7.52 25.42 -10.47
C ILE A 16 -8.49 26.12 -9.52
N THR A 17 -7.96 26.93 -8.60
CA THR A 17 -8.76 27.66 -7.61
C THR A 17 -8.87 29.15 -7.91
N GLU A 18 -7.93 29.70 -8.69
CA GLU A 18 -7.92 31.10 -9.07
C GLU A 18 -7.29 31.28 -10.46
N VAL A 19 -7.83 32.21 -11.26
CA VAL A 19 -7.24 32.64 -12.54
C VAL A 19 -7.29 34.16 -12.60
N ASN A 20 -6.13 34.81 -12.73
CA ASN A 20 -5.98 36.26 -12.81
C ASN A 20 -6.70 37.02 -11.67
N GLY A 21 -6.62 36.50 -10.44
CA GLY A 21 -7.27 37.10 -9.27
C GLY A 21 -8.77 36.76 -9.12
N LYS A 22 -9.36 35.99 -10.04
CA LYS A 22 -10.76 35.54 -9.96
C LYS A 22 -10.88 34.11 -9.46
N THR A 23 -11.88 33.86 -8.64
CA THR A 23 -12.23 32.53 -8.08
C THR A 23 -13.54 31.95 -8.63
N ALA A 24 -14.29 32.74 -9.40
CA ALA A 24 -15.54 32.34 -10.07
C ALA A 24 -15.43 32.54 -11.59
N ASP A 25 -16.27 31.84 -12.34
CA ASP A 25 -16.30 31.89 -13.82
C ASP A 25 -14.95 31.67 -14.49
N LEU A 26 -14.12 30.82 -13.88
CA LEU A 26 -12.72 30.59 -14.28
C LEU A 26 -12.60 30.20 -15.75
N ALA A 27 -13.54 29.40 -16.27
CA ALA A 27 -13.56 28.99 -17.67
C ALA A 27 -13.70 30.18 -18.63
N GLN A 28 -14.46 31.22 -18.25
CA GLN A 28 -14.59 32.43 -19.06
C GLN A 28 -13.31 33.25 -19.02
N GLU A 29 -12.66 33.34 -17.85
CA GLU A 29 -11.39 34.05 -17.69
C GLU A 29 -10.26 33.38 -18.49
N CYS A 30 -10.23 32.04 -18.53
CA CYS A 30 -9.28 31.25 -19.32
C CYS A 30 -9.43 31.41 -20.84
N ARG A 31 -10.63 31.81 -21.33
CA ARG A 31 -10.90 31.96 -22.76
C ARG A 31 -10.44 33.32 -23.33
N LYS A 32 -10.08 34.27 -22.46
CA LYS A 32 -9.61 35.58 -22.90
C LYS A 32 -8.19 35.47 -23.49
N PRO A 33 -7.87 36.25 -24.54
CA PRO A 33 -6.54 36.26 -25.14
C PRO A 33 -5.56 37.05 -24.25
N GLN A 34 -5.13 36.45 -23.13
CA GLN A 34 -4.24 37.03 -22.14
C GLN A 34 -3.37 35.96 -21.49
N VAL A 35 -2.32 36.39 -20.79
CA VAL A 35 -1.54 35.49 -19.93
C VAL A 35 -2.38 35.13 -18.70
N LEU A 36 -2.38 33.85 -18.33
CA LEU A 36 -3.11 33.34 -17.18
C LEU A 36 -2.17 33.14 -15.99
N ASN A 37 -2.41 33.89 -14.92
CA ASN A 37 -1.82 33.65 -13.60
C ASN A 37 -2.77 32.77 -12.81
N MET A 38 -2.37 31.54 -12.54
CA MET A 38 -3.26 30.54 -11.94
C MET A 38 -2.78 30.16 -10.55
N LYS A 39 -3.71 30.05 -9.59
CA LYS A 39 -3.43 29.35 -8.34
C LYS A 39 -4.01 27.95 -8.42
N LEU A 40 -3.19 26.99 -8.02
CA LEU A 40 -3.53 25.58 -8.00
C LEU A 40 -3.63 25.13 -6.55
N ARG A 41 -4.63 24.32 -6.25
CA ARG A 41 -4.70 23.52 -5.04
C ARG A 41 -4.37 22.09 -5.42
N ARG A 42 -3.25 21.62 -4.88
CA ARG A 42 -2.93 20.20 -4.84
C ARG A 42 -3.44 19.65 -3.53
N GLU A 43 -4.42 18.76 -3.59
CA GLU A 43 -4.71 17.94 -2.42
C GLU A 43 -3.58 16.92 -2.33
N VAL A 44 -2.64 17.15 -1.41
CA VAL A 44 -1.67 16.14 -1.03
C VAL A 44 -2.38 15.28 0.01
N PRO A 45 -2.73 14.02 -0.30
CA PRO A 45 -3.39 13.16 0.66
C PRO A 45 -2.49 13.04 1.90
N SER A 46 -3.07 13.16 3.08
CA SER A 46 -2.34 13.03 4.35
C SER A 46 -1.78 11.62 4.58
N LYS A 47 -2.27 10.64 3.80
CA LYS A 47 -1.84 9.25 3.76
C LYS A 47 -1.41 8.86 2.35
N ASP A 48 -0.48 7.92 2.25
CA ASP A 48 -0.10 7.32 0.98
C ASP A 48 -1.32 6.69 0.29
N ILE A 49 -1.63 7.14 -0.92
CA ILE A 49 -2.81 6.70 -1.70
C ILE A 49 -2.81 5.20 -1.99
N TYR A 50 -1.63 4.60 -2.16
CA TYR A 50 -1.51 3.19 -2.46
C TYR A 50 -1.77 2.36 -1.20
N VAL A 51 -1.34 2.85 -0.03
CA VAL A 51 -1.66 2.23 1.26
C VAL A 51 -3.17 2.27 1.48
N GLU A 52 -3.82 3.41 1.29
CA GLU A 52 -5.26 3.54 1.55
C GLU A 52 -6.10 2.67 0.59
N ALA A 53 -5.76 2.65 -0.69
CA ALA A 53 -6.42 1.77 -1.66
C ALA A 53 -6.29 0.29 -1.27
N LYS A 54 -5.07 -0.16 -0.95
CA LYS A 54 -4.82 -1.53 -0.49
C LYS A 54 -5.57 -1.82 0.82
N ARG A 55 -5.63 -0.87 1.74
CA ARG A 55 -6.31 -1.01 3.05
C ARG A 55 -7.79 -1.29 2.86
N ILE A 56 -8.46 -0.52 2.00
CA ILE A 56 -9.89 -0.70 1.69
C ILE A 56 -10.15 -2.10 1.11
N ASP A 57 -9.35 -2.52 0.12
CA ASP A 57 -9.51 -3.83 -0.52
C ASP A 57 -9.24 -4.99 0.47
N MET A 58 -8.18 -4.87 1.26
CA MET A 58 -7.81 -5.85 2.28
C MET A 58 -8.86 -5.95 3.39
N GLU A 59 -9.43 -4.83 3.82
CA GLU A 59 -10.53 -4.79 4.80
C GLU A 59 -11.75 -5.56 4.30
N ALA A 60 -12.17 -5.31 3.05
CA ALA A 60 -13.28 -6.04 2.44
C ALA A 60 -13.00 -7.55 2.37
N CYS A 61 -11.77 -7.96 2.03
CA CYS A 61 -11.37 -9.36 2.02
C CYS A 61 -11.43 -9.99 3.42
N VAL A 62 -10.82 -9.34 4.42
CA VAL A 62 -10.77 -9.85 5.79
C VAL A 62 -12.17 -9.96 6.39
N GLN A 63 -13.04 -8.96 6.19
CA GLN A 63 -14.41 -8.99 6.69
C GLN A 63 -15.21 -10.14 6.06
N ARG A 64 -15.03 -10.40 4.75
CA ARG A 64 -15.70 -11.50 4.05
C ARG A 64 -15.29 -12.87 4.59
N PHE A 65 -14.00 -13.09 4.87
CA PHE A 65 -13.49 -14.37 5.35
C PHE A 65 -13.72 -14.59 6.85
N TYR A 66 -13.67 -13.52 7.65
CA TYR A 66 -13.81 -13.57 9.11
C TYR A 66 -15.13 -12.92 9.57
N ALA A 67 -16.23 -13.21 8.87
CA ALA A 67 -17.55 -12.63 9.17
C ALA A 67 -18.10 -13.06 10.55
N HIS A 68 -17.59 -14.15 11.12
CA HIS A 68 -18.06 -14.69 12.40
C HIS A 68 -17.20 -14.18 13.57
N PRO A 69 -17.82 -13.61 14.62
CA PRO A 69 -17.11 -13.19 15.82
C PRO A 69 -16.56 -14.38 16.60
N GLY A 70 -15.43 -14.18 17.28
CA GLY A 70 -14.84 -15.15 18.21
C GLY A 70 -13.69 -16.00 17.64
N GLN A 71 -13.44 -15.98 16.33
CA GLN A 71 -12.26 -16.63 15.75
C GLN A 71 -11.09 -15.64 15.67
N ARG A 72 -9.93 -16.03 16.21
CA ARG A 72 -8.67 -15.29 16.02
C ARG A 72 -8.32 -15.29 14.54
N LYS A 73 -8.10 -14.10 13.97
CA LYS A 73 -7.71 -13.96 12.56
C LYS A 73 -6.25 -14.35 12.38
N ASN A 74 -5.93 -15.05 11.30
CA ASN A 74 -4.55 -15.34 10.88
C ASN A 74 -4.44 -14.98 9.40
N VAL A 75 -3.76 -13.88 9.12
CA VAL A 75 -3.69 -13.31 7.77
C VAL A 75 -2.24 -13.29 7.30
N LEU A 76 -2.03 -13.87 6.13
CA LEU A 76 -0.78 -13.82 5.39
C LEU A 76 -0.99 -12.96 4.15
N SER A 77 -0.32 -11.80 4.10
CA SER A 77 -0.28 -10.94 2.93
C SER A 77 1.00 -11.20 2.14
N ILE A 78 0.88 -11.39 0.83
CA ILE A 78 2.00 -11.62 -0.09
C ILE A 78 1.89 -10.57 -1.19
N GLY A 79 2.93 -9.76 -1.36
CA GLY A 79 2.93 -8.67 -2.34
C GLY A 79 4.33 -8.13 -2.59
N ASP A 80 4.50 -7.30 -3.60
CA ASP A 80 5.79 -6.71 -3.97
C ASP A 80 6.01 -5.33 -3.34
N SER A 81 4.98 -4.73 -2.74
CA SER A 81 5.05 -3.36 -2.25
C SER A 81 5.04 -3.24 -0.72
N VAL A 82 5.69 -2.19 -0.21
CA VAL A 82 5.59 -1.79 1.20
C VAL A 82 4.16 -1.34 1.54
N SER A 83 3.42 -0.84 0.56
CA SER A 83 2.06 -0.36 0.75
C SER A 83 1.13 -1.46 1.28
N GLU A 84 1.29 -2.70 0.81
CA GLU A 84 0.52 -3.85 1.27
C GLU A 84 0.83 -4.22 2.72
N GLN A 85 2.11 -4.13 3.10
CA GLN A 85 2.56 -4.43 4.45
C GLN A 85 2.00 -3.42 5.47
N VAL A 86 1.97 -2.13 5.10
CA VAL A 86 1.39 -1.08 5.95
C VAL A 86 -0.12 -1.22 6.01
N ALA A 87 -0.76 -1.37 4.85
CA ALA A 87 -2.22 -1.48 4.72
C ALA A 87 -2.79 -2.61 5.57
N ILE A 88 -2.20 -3.82 5.50
CA ILE A 88 -2.75 -4.97 6.25
C ILE A 88 -2.63 -4.79 7.76
N LYS A 89 -1.59 -4.10 8.23
CA LYS A 89 -1.41 -3.79 9.66
C LYS A 89 -2.45 -2.79 10.16
N GLU A 90 -2.91 -1.86 9.30
CA GLU A 90 -4.04 -0.97 9.62
C GLU A 90 -5.38 -1.72 9.66
N VAL A 91 -5.56 -2.75 8.81
CA VAL A 91 -6.77 -3.58 8.76
C VAL A 91 -6.91 -4.54 9.95
N LEU A 92 -5.79 -4.87 10.60
CA LEU A 92 -5.73 -5.83 11.71
C LEU A 92 -5.36 -5.11 13.01
N PRO A 93 -6.28 -4.31 13.59
CA PRO A 93 -6.00 -3.55 14.80
C PRO A 93 -5.71 -4.49 15.97
N ARG A 94 -4.74 -4.09 16.79
CA ARG A 94 -4.37 -4.80 18.01
C ARG A 94 -5.06 -4.19 19.21
N THR A 95 -5.56 -5.06 20.08
CA THR A 95 -6.16 -4.69 21.36
C THR A 95 -5.14 -4.74 22.50
N GLY A 96 -3.96 -5.33 22.26
CA GLY A 96 -2.92 -5.51 23.28
C GLY A 96 -3.07 -6.82 24.05
N HIS A 97 -3.99 -7.68 23.63
CA HIS A 97 -4.21 -9.02 24.19
C HIS A 97 -3.65 -10.07 23.23
N PRO A 98 -2.43 -10.59 23.43
CA PRO A 98 -1.74 -11.40 22.42
C PRO A 98 -2.49 -12.67 22.00
N GLU A 99 -3.31 -13.24 22.87
CA GLU A 99 -4.07 -14.47 22.59
C GLU A 99 -5.29 -14.24 21.68
N SER A 100 -5.89 -13.05 21.74
CA SER A 100 -7.05 -12.68 20.91
C SER A 100 -6.67 -11.80 19.72
N ASP A 101 -5.51 -11.14 19.77
CA ASP A 101 -5.02 -10.27 18.72
C ASP A 101 -4.78 -11.06 17.42
N PRO A 102 -5.15 -10.48 16.25
CA PRO A 102 -4.96 -11.14 14.97
C PRO A 102 -3.48 -11.38 14.67
N LEU A 103 -3.17 -12.52 14.04
CA LEU A 103 -1.83 -12.78 13.49
C LEU A 103 -1.71 -12.09 12.13
N CYS A 104 -0.68 -11.28 11.99
CA CYS A 104 -0.36 -10.54 10.78
C CYS A 104 1.03 -10.96 10.29
N LYS A 105 1.04 -11.62 9.12
CA LYS A 105 2.25 -12.10 8.48
C LYS A 105 2.36 -11.47 7.11
N THR A 106 3.56 -11.03 6.74
CA THR A 106 3.78 -10.40 5.44
C THR A 106 4.98 -11.02 4.73
N VAL A 107 4.86 -11.13 3.40
CA VAL A 107 5.91 -11.59 2.49
C VAL A 107 6.05 -10.54 1.41
N ALA A 108 7.16 -9.82 1.43
CA ALA A 108 7.57 -8.89 0.40
C ALA A 108 8.36 -9.62 -0.69
N LEU A 109 7.79 -9.65 -1.89
CA LEU A 109 8.44 -10.10 -3.12
C LEU A 109 9.43 -9.03 -3.61
N LEU A 110 10.34 -9.44 -4.49
CA LEU A 110 11.26 -8.53 -5.16
C LEU A 110 10.48 -7.50 -5.99
N MET A 111 10.89 -6.24 -5.87
CA MET A 111 10.39 -5.17 -6.72
C MET A 111 10.94 -5.32 -8.13
N ARG A 112 10.04 -5.40 -9.12
CA ARG A 112 10.36 -5.55 -10.55
C ARG A 112 11.26 -6.77 -10.84
N PRO A 113 10.82 -7.99 -10.50
CA PRO A 113 11.60 -9.19 -10.73
C PRO A 113 11.65 -9.52 -12.23
N THR A 114 12.71 -10.19 -12.66
CA THR A 114 12.68 -10.94 -13.90
C THR A 114 11.70 -12.12 -13.78
N VAL A 115 11.22 -12.66 -14.90
CA VAL A 115 10.35 -13.86 -14.90
C VAL A 115 10.99 -15.04 -14.16
N GLN A 116 12.31 -15.21 -14.31
CA GLN A 116 13.05 -16.27 -13.62
C GLN A 116 13.09 -16.05 -12.10
N GLN A 117 13.30 -14.81 -11.65
CA GLN A 117 13.30 -14.47 -10.22
C GLN A 117 11.91 -14.70 -9.62
N LEU A 118 10.86 -14.16 -10.24
CA LEU A 118 9.49 -14.36 -9.78
C LEU A 118 9.13 -15.85 -9.73
N SER A 119 9.52 -16.63 -10.75
CA SER A 119 9.31 -18.08 -10.76
C SER A 119 10.00 -18.79 -9.59
N ASN A 120 11.20 -18.36 -9.23
CA ASN A 120 11.92 -18.90 -8.09
C ASN A 120 11.25 -18.51 -6.75
N GLU A 121 10.84 -17.25 -6.59
CA GLU A 121 10.13 -16.76 -5.40
C GLU A 121 8.82 -17.54 -5.18
N LEU A 122 8.03 -17.74 -6.24
CA LEU A 122 6.77 -18.49 -6.16
C LEU A 122 6.98 -19.96 -5.82
N ARG A 123 8.07 -20.58 -6.30
CA ARG A 123 8.43 -21.97 -5.91
C ARG A 123 8.75 -22.06 -4.43
N ILE A 124 9.54 -21.11 -3.91
CA ILE A 124 9.88 -21.04 -2.49
C ILE A 124 8.60 -20.86 -1.65
N ILE A 125 7.74 -19.90 -2.01
CA ILE A 125 6.45 -19.68 -1.34
C ILE A 125 5.62 -20.96 -1.32
N SER A 126 5.53 -21.68 -2.44
CA SER A 126 4.73 -22.89 -2.54
C SER A 126 5.16 -23.97 -1.53
N VAL A 127 6.46 -24.11 -1.28
CA VAL A 127 6.99 -25.06 -0.28
C VAL A 127 6.75 -24.55 1.15
N TRP A 128 6.89 -23.24 1.37
CA TRP A 128 6.86 -22.64 2.71
C TRP A 128 5.46 -22.24 3.18
N LEU A 129 4.47 -22.17 2.29
CA LEU A 129 3.15 -21.65 2.59
C LEU A 129 2.50 -22.35 3.79
N SER A 130 2.60 -23.68 3.85
CA SER A 130 2.05 -24.48 4.96
C SER A 130 2.71 -24.15 6.30
N HIS A 131 4.03 -23.91 6.31
CA HIS A 131 4.80 -23.54 7.50
C HIS A 131 4.46 -22.11 7.95
N MET A 132 4.41 -21.17 7.00
CA MET A 132 4.03 -19.78 7.24
C MET A 132 2.62 -19.65 7.84
N VAL A 133 1.66 -20.41 7.32
CA VAL A 133 0.29 -20.40 7.83
C VAL A 133 0.22 -20.98 9.24
N LYS A 134 0.92 -22.08 9.52
CA LYS A 134 0.95 -22.75 10.84
C LYS A 134 1.71 -21.98 11.91
N TYR A 135 2.68 -21.16 11.53
CA TYR A 135 3.47 -20.37 12.47
C TYR A 135 2.55 -19.48 13.32
N ASP A 136 2.69 -19.51 14.64
CA ASP A 136 1.72 -18.91 15.58
C ASP A 136 2.09 -17.48 16.00
N LYS A 137 3.06 -16.87 15.31
CA LYS A 137 3.53 -15.50 15.56
C LYS A 137 3.50 -14.67 14.29
N ASP A 138 3.62 -13.37 14.48
CA ASP A 138 3.78 -12.42 13.40
C ASP A 138 5.18 -12.53 12.79
N PHE A 139 5.27 -12.24 11.50
CA PHE A 139 6.55 -11.99 10.86
C PHE A 139 6.40 -11.05 9.67
N ASP A 140 7.49 -10.37 9.36
CA ASP A 140 7.65 -9.61 8.13
C ASP A 140 8.84 -10.21 7.39
N LEU A 141 8.57 -10.88 6.27
CA LEU A 141 9.57 -11.48 5.41
C LEU A 141 9.80 -10.61 4.18
N ALA A 142 11.05 -10.55 3.72
CA ALA A 142 11.39 -10.10 2.38
C ALA A 142 12.22 -11.17 1.65
N MET A 143 11.91 -11.40 0.37
CA MET A 143 12.56 -12.42 -0.48
C MET A 143 14.03 -12.13 -0.79
N ASP A 144 14.49 -10.90 -0.55
CA ASP A 144 15.90 -10.51 -0.64
C ASP A 144 16.69 -10.83 0.66
N LYS A 145 16.02 -11.31 1.72
CA LYS A 145 16.59 -11.55 3.06
C LYS A 145 16.27 -12.95 3.62
N LEU A 146 16.28 -13.95 2.74
CA LEU A 146 15.81 -15.31 3.05
C LEU A 146 16.63 -16.07 4.11
N SER A 147 17.92 -15.79 4.25
CA SER A 147 18.79 -16.48 5.23
C SER A 147 18.31 -16.32 6.68
N ALA A 148 17.67 -15.20 7.00
CA ALA A 148 17.09 -14.96 8.34
C ALA A 148 15.75 -15.69 8.55
N LEU A 149 15.06 -16.08 7.47
CA LEU A 149 13.77 -16.75 7.54
C LEU A 149 13.92 -18.27 7.70
N GLU A 150 14.83 -18.90 6.97
CA GLU A 150 15.07 -20.33 7.10
C GLU A 150 15.30 -20.71 8.56
N GLN A 151 16.07 -19.89 9.27
CA GLN A 151 16.33 -20.04 10.70
C GLN A 151 15.10 -19.78 11.60
N LYS A 152 14.13 -18.96 11.19
CA LYS A 152 12.96 -18.60 12.01
C LYS A 152 11.77 -19.54 11.82
N LEU A 153 11.53 -20.02 10.60
CA LEU A 153 10.40 -20.87 10.27
C LEU A 153 10.71 -22.37 10.39
N PHE A 154 11.99 -22.74 10.33
CA PHE A 154 12.44 -24.14 10.35
C PHE A 154 13.46 -24.43 11.46
N ALA A 155 13.59 -23.56 12.47
CA ALA A 155 14.27 -23.95 13.70
C ALA A 155 13.47 -25.08 14.38
N PRO A 156 14.15 -26.16 14.82
CA PRO A 156 13.52 -27.30 15.50
C PRO A 156 12.93 -26.94 16.87
#